data_AF-A0A7L7KRA9-F1
#
_entry.id   AF-A0A7L7KRA9-F1
#
_cell.length_a   1.000
_cell.length_b   1.000
_cell.length_c   1.000
_cell.angle_alpha   90.00
_cell.angle_beta   90.00
_cell.angle_gamma   90.00
#
_symmetry.space_group_name_H-M   'P 1'
#
loop_
_entity.id
_entity.type
_entity.pdbx_description
1 polymer ?
#
loop_
_entity_poly.entity_id
_entity_poly.type
_entity_poly.pdbx_seq_one_letter_code
_entity_poly.pdbx_strand_id
1 'polypeptide(L)'
;MKYEKVLQQIENGEITSQEGMKLLYPVSNQKIGKRAHFIKLKIHVPEEGKGVNTFLRILFALPIPMIFARLGIRLANRFVKDEDVDFKEIGKLLKYSRNTRVHVDSKDAQVDIRIV
;
A
#
# COMPACT_ATOMS: atom_id res chain seq x y z
N MET A 1 -24.41 18.74 17.84
CA MET A 1 -24.81 19.65 16.75
C MET A 1 -25.04 18.98 15.37
N LYS A 2 -24.04 18.42 14.66
CA LYS A 2 -24.31 17.83 13.31
C LYS A 2 -25.09 16.50 13.36
N TYR A 3 -24.86 15.68 14.40
CA TYR A 3 -25.52 14.39 14.59
C TYR A 3 -26.99 14.52 15.01
N GLU A 4 -27.28 15.38 16.00
CA GLU A 4 -28.65 15.62 16.50
C GLU A 4 -29.60 16.08 15.40
N LYS A 5 -29.12 16.97 14.51
CA LYS A 5 -29.92 17.44 13.38
C LYS A 5 -30.30 16.29 12.43
N VAL A 6 -29.37 15.39 12.10
CA VAL A 6 -29.66 14.24 11.22
C VAL A 6 -30.58 13.24 11.92
N LEU A 7 -30.44 13.04 13.23
CA LEU A 7 -31.33 12.16 14.01
C LEU A 7 -32.76 12.71 14.05
N GLN A 8 -32.93 14.02 14.27
CA GLN A 8 -34.26 14.66 14.20
C GLN A 8 -34.90 14.53 12.82
N GLN A 9 -34.12 14.61 11.74
CA GLN A 9 -34.64 14.42 10.38
C GLN A 9 -35.09 12.97 10.12
N ILE A 10 -34.43 11.98 10.74
CA ILE A 10 -34.87 10.59 10.68
C ILE A 10 -36.15 10.39 11.52
N GLU A 11 -36.19 10.95 12.72
CA GLU A 11 -37.33 10.88 13.64
C GLU A 11 -38.60 11.51 13.02
N ASN A 12 -38.44 12.67 12.36
CA ASN A 12 -39.52 13.36 11.65
C ASN A 12 -39.91 12.70 10.32
N GLY A 13 -39.20 11.66 9.87
CA GLY A 13 -39.44 10.99 8.60
C GLY A 13 -39.04 11.81 7.35
N GLU A 14 -38.26 12.89 7.53
CA GLU A 14 -37.77 13.74 6.44
C GLU A 14 -36.72 13.03 5.57
N ILE A 15 -35.94 12.12 6.17
CA ILE A 15 -34.93 11.29 5.50
C ILE A 15 -35.00 9.85 5.99
N THR A 16 -34.60 8.91 5.14
CA THR A 16 -34.48 7.50 5.53
C THR A 16 -33.23 7.25 6.36
N SER A 17 -33.20 6.18 7.15
CA SER A 17 -32.02 5.77 7.92
C SER A 17 -30.78 5.55 7.05
N GLN A 18 -30.95 5.10 5.80
CA GLN A 18 -29.86 4.93 4.83
C GLN A 18 -29.28 6.26 4.35
N GLU A 19 -30.13 7.27 4.13
CA GLU A 19 -29.71 8.62 3.75
C GLU A 19 -29.03 9.34 4.93
N GLY A 20 -29.59 9.19 6.13
CA GLY A 20 -28.97 9.67 7.36
C GLY A 20 -27.56 9.10 7.56
N MET A 21 -27.36 7.80 7.31
CA MET A 21 -26.03 7.18 7.37
C MET A 21 -25.05 7.86 6.40
N LYS A 22 -25.44 8.14 5.15
CA LYS A 22 -24.59 8.81 4.17
C LYS A 22 -24.25 10.26 4.55
N LEU A 23 -25.17 10.97 5.20
CA LEU A 23 -24.97 12.35 5.67
C LEU A 23 -24.03 12.43 6.87
N LEU A 24 -24.13 11.46 7.79
CA LEU A 24 -23.27 11.35 8.97
C LEU A 24 -21.85 10.90 8.60
N TYR A 25 -21.75 10.00 7.63
CA TYR A 25 -20.49 9.42 7.16
C TYR A 25 -20.31 9.65 5.67
N PRO A 26 -20.14 10.91 5.24
CA PRO A 26 -19.90 11.19 3.83
C PRO A 26 -18.62 10.48 3.43
N VAL A 27 -18.69 9.69 2.36
CA VAL A 27 -17.52 9.06 1.78
C VAL A 27 -16.61 10.19 1.32
N SER A 28 -15.59 10.50 2.11
CA SER A 28 -14.64 11.53 1.73
C SER A 28 -14.02 11.12 0.40
N ASN A 29 -14.00 12.03 -0.59
CA ASN A 29 -13.16 11.87 -1.77
C ASN A 29 -11.70 11.94 -1.30
N GLN A 30 -11.20 10.83 -0.75
CA GLN A 30 -9.82 10.72 -0.35
C GLN A 30 -8.98 10.99 -1.58
N LYS A 31 -8.07 11.96 -1.48
CA LYS A 31 -7.12 12.25 -2.55
C LYS A 31 -6.33 10.97 -2.78
N ILE A 32 -6.66 10.25 -3.84
CA ILE A 32 -5.91 9.09 -4.28
C ILE A 32 -4.46 9.58 -4.45
N GLY A 33 -3.53 8.96 -3.72
CA GLY A 33 -2.13 9.36 -3.73
C GLY A 33 -1.56 9.40 -5.15
N LYS A 34 -0.46 10.14 -5.35
CA LYS A 34 0.14 10.23 -6.69
C LYS A 34 0.54 8.83 -7.17
N ARG A 35 0.30 8.54 -8.45
CA ARG A 35 0.69 7.27 -9.05
C ARG A 35 2.20 7.12 -8.99
N ALA A 36 2.65 5.97 -8.53
CA ALA A 36 4.05 5.57 -8.55
C ALA A 36 4.37 4.84 -9.86
N HIS A 37 5.58 5.04 -10.37
CA HIS A 37 6.05 4.52 -11.65
C HIS A 37 7.20 3.53 -11.48
N PHE A 38 8.01 3.70 -10.45
CA PHE A 38 9.19 2.90 -10.20
C PHE A 38 9.34 2.53 -8.73
N ILE A 39 10.07 1.45 -8.47
CA ILE A 39 10.51 1.05 -7.15
C ILE A 39 12.02 0.92 -7.19
N LYS A 40 12.70 1.58 -6.26
CA LYS A 40 14.12 1.39 -6.02
C LYS A 40 14.32 0.51 -4.80
N LEU A 41 15.14 -0.53 -4.96
CA LEU A 41 15.48 -1.45 -3.89
C LEU A 41 16.93 -1.26 -3.48
N LYS A 42 17.20 -1.41 -2.20
CA LYS A 42 18.56 -1.54 -1.67
C LYS A 42 18.53 -2.64 -0.64
N ILE A 43 19.28 -3.70 -0.90
CA ILE A 43 19.33 -4.90 -0.05
C ILE A 43 20.72 -4.98 0.55
N HIS A 44 20.78 -5.27 1.85
CA HIS A 44 21.99 -5.59 2.57
C HIS A 44 21.78 -6.88 3.36
N VAL A 45 22.69 -7.83 3.20
CA VAL A 45 22.66 -9.13 3.89
C VAL A 45 23.89 -9.17 4.80
N PRO A 46 23.73 -9.05 6.14
CA PRO A 46 24.85 -8.85 7.07
C PRO A 46 25.88 -10.00 7.09
N GLU A 47 25.39 -11.25 7.10
CA GLU A 47 26.23 -12.45 7.20
C GLU A 47 26.93 -12.80 5.86
N GLU A 48 26.51 -12.18 4.77
CA GLU A 48 27.06 -12.45 3.44
C GLU A 48 28.27 -11.55 3.13
N GLY A 49 29.22 -12.12 2.39
CA GLY A 49 30.44 -11.42 2.02
C GLY A 49 30.20 -10.13 1.21
N LYS A 50 31.23 -9.26 1.17
CA LYS A 50 31.20 -8.00 0.41
C LYS A 50 30.84 -8.21 -1.07
N GLY A 51 31.19 -9.35 -1.65
CA GLY A 51 30.86 -9.70 -3.03
C GLY A 51 29.36 -9.79 -3.28
N VAL A 52 28.62 -10.51 -2.44
CA VAL A 52 27.16 -10.67 -2.55
C VAL A 52 26.46 -9.32 -2.40
N ASN A 53 26.84 -8.55 -1.37
CA ASN A 53 26.29 -7.22 -1.16
C ASN A 53 26.59 -6.25 -2.31
N THR A 54 27.79 -6.34 -2.91
CA THR A 54 28.15 -5.54 -4.10
C THR A 54 27.33 -5.95 -5.31
N PHE A 55 27.18 -7.26 -5.53
CA PHE A 55 26.34 -7.79 -6.60
C PHE A 55 24.89 -7.33 -6.46
N LEU A 56 24.28 -7.45 -5.27
CA LEU A 56 22.91 -6.99 -5.01
C LEU A 56 22.76 -5.48 -5.24
N ARG A 57 23.75 -4.69 -4.84
CA ARG A 57 23.79 -3.24 -5.10
C ARG A 57 23.80 -2.93 -6.59
N ILE A 58 24.55 -3.69 -7.40
CA ILE A 58 24.61 -3.52 -8.85
C ILE A 58 23.30 -3.99 -9.50
N LEU A 59 22.81 -5.17 -9.11
CA LEU A 59 21.58 -5.77 -9.63
C LEU A 59 20.37 -4.85 -9.45
N PHE A 60 20.29 -4.17 -8.30
CA PHE A 60 19.21 -3.24 -7.97
C PHE A 60 19.60 -1.76 -8.04
N ALA A 61 20.66 -1.42 -8.78
CA ALA A 61 21.07 -0.03 -8.96
C ALA A 61 20.00 0.78 -9.74
N LEU A 62 19.38 0.14 -10.73
CA LEU A 62 18.36 0.73 -11.59
C LEU A 62 16.96 0.62 -10.95
N PRO A 63 16.13 1.70 -11.00
CA PRO A 63 14.74 1.62 -10.56
C PRO A 63 13.94 0.62 -11.39
N ILE A 64 13.22 -0.27 -10.72
CA ILE A 64 12.39 -1.29 -11.34
C ILE A 64 11.04 -0.66 -11.71
N PRO A 65 10.57 -0.78 -12.97
CA PRO A 65 9.22 -0.38 -13.33
C PRO A 65 8.15 -1.05 -12.47
N MET A 66 7.14 -0.28 -12.05
CA MET A 66 6.03 -0.74 -11.20
C MET A 66 5.27 -1.94 -11.79
N ILE A 67 5.39 -2.20 -13.09
CA ILE A 67 4.83 -3.38 -13.75
C ILE A 67 5.38 -4.67 -13.14
N PHE A 68 6.68 -4.76 -12.86
CA PHE A 68 7.29 -5.97 -12.32
C PHE A 68 6.83 -6.25 -10.89
N ALA A 69 6.72 -5.22 -10.04
CA ALA A 69 6.17 -5.39 -8.70
C ALA A 69 4.72 -5.88 -8.74
N ARG A 70 3.89 -5.33 -9.66
CA ARG A 70 2.51 -5.81 -9.84
C ARG A 70 2.43 -7.25 -10.34
N LEU A 71 3.35 -7.68 -11.21
CA LEU A 71 3.45 -9.08 -11.63
C LEU A 71 3.86 -9.98 -10.46
N GLY A 72 4.84 -9.55 -9.66
CA GLY A 72 5.28 -10.26 -8.46
C GLY A 72 4.15 -10.47 -7.46
N ILE A 73 3.34 -9.44 -7.18
CA ILE A 73 2.17 -9.56 -6.29
C ILE A 73 1.13 -10.53 -6.84
N ARG A 74 0.87 -10.50 -8.15
CA ARG A 74 -0.07 -11.47 -8.78
C ARG A 74 0.42 -12.90 -8.68
N LEU A 75 1.73 -13.12 -8.82
CA LEU A 75 2.35 -14.43 -8.62
C LEU A 75 2.26 -14.84 -7.15
N ALA A 76 2.64 -13.95 -6.22
CA ALA A 76 2.54 -14.19 -4.78
C ALA A 76 1.11 -14.58 -4.37
N ASN A 77 0.09 -13.88 -4.84
CA ASN A 77 -1.32 -14.20 -4.60
C ASN A 77 -1.75 -15.59 -5.10
N ARG A 78 -0.99 -16.22 -6.01
CA ARG A 78 -1.26 -17.60 -6.46
C ARG A 78 -0.53 -18.65 -5.63
N PHE A 79 0.64 -18.32 -5.08
CA PHE A 79 1.52 -19.28 -4.41
C PHE A 79 1.47 -19.19 -2.88
N VAL A 80 1.20 -18.01 -2.33
CA VAL A 80 1.06 -17.76 -0.90
C VAL A 80 -0.39 -18.01 -0.52
N LYS A 81 -0.63 -19.08 0.24
CA LYS A 81 -1.95 -19.42 0.82
C LYS A 81 -2.02 -18.88 2.24
N ASP A 82 -1.91 -17.57 2.37
CA ASP A 82 -2.05 -16.88 3.64
C ASP A 82 -3.33 -16.04 3.56
N GLU A 83 -4.31 -16.39 4.39
CA GLU A 83 -5.62 -15.73 4.40
C GLU A 83 -5.55 -14.34 5.04
N ASP A 84 -4.49 -14.05 5.81
CA ASP A 84 -4.31 -12.78 6.52
C ASP A 84 -3.70 -11.68 5.61
N VAL A 85 -3.33 -12.01 4.37
CA VAL A 85 -2.66 -11.08 3.45
C VAL A 85 -3.53 -10.75 2.23
N ASP A 86 -4.11 -9.54 2.21
CA ASP A 86 -4.82 -9.03 1.02
C ASP A 86 -3.85 -8.43 0.00
N PHE A 87 -3.37 -9.27 -0.92
CA PHE A 87 -2.51 -8.86 -2.03
C PHE A 87 -3.16 -7.86 -2.99
N LYS A 88 -4.50 -7.81 -3.09
CA LYS A 88 -5.22 -6.84 -3.92
C LYS A 88 -5.16 -5.45 -3.31
N GLU A 89 -5.26 -5.36 -2.00
CA GLU A 89 -5.07 -4.10 -1.26
C GLU A 89 -3.62 -3.64 -1.33
N ILE A 90 -2.64 -4.52 -1.10
CA ILE A 90 -1.21 -4.23 -1.27
C ILE A 90 -0.91 -3.66 -2.66
N GLY A 91 -1.48 -4.28 -3.71
CA GLY A 91 -1.34 -3.79 -5.08
C GLY A 91 -1.92 -2.39 -5.31
N LYS A 92 -3.03 -2.04 -4.65
CA LYS A 92 -3.61 -0.69 -4.70
C LYS A 92 -2.72 0.31 -3.95
N LEU A 93 -2.23 -0.05 -2.77
CA LEU A 93 -1.34 0.78 -1.96
C LEU A 93 -0.06 1.10 -2.73
N LEU A 94 0.60 0.09 -3.31
CA LEU A 94 1.82 0.27 -4.11
C LEU A 94 1.62 1.17 -5.33
N LYS A 95 0.44 1.11 -5.97
CA LYS A 95 0.14 1.95 -7.14
C LYS A 95 0.08 3.44 -6.82
N TYR A 96 -0.34 3.82 -5.62
CA TYR A 96 -0.64 5.21 -5.24
C TYR A 96 0.23 5.75 -4.09
N SER A 97 1.30 5.03 -3.72
CA SER A 97 2.21 5.37 -2.62
C SER A 97 3.49 6.06 -3.09
N ARG A 98 3.39 6.95 -4.08
CA ARG A 98 4.56 7.72 -4.54
C ARG A 98 5.19 8.49 -3.38
N ASN A 99 6.52 8.46 -3.30
CA ASN A 99 7.35 8.99 -2.22
C ASN A 99 7.29 8.22 -0.88
N THR A 100 6.68 7.04 -0.85
CA THR A 100 6.74 6.18 0.33
C THR A 100 8.09 5.46 0.40
N ARG A 101 8.60 5.31 1.62
CA ARG A 101 9.77 4.50 1.94
C ARG A 101 9.37 3.40 2.91
N VAL A 102 9.73 2.17 2.59
CA VAL A 102 9.53 1.02 3.47
C VAL A 102 10.91 0.52 3.87
N HIS A 103 11.11 0.39 5.17
CA HIS A 103 12.33 -0.18 5.74
C HIS A 103 11.96 -1.50 6.39
N VAL A 104 12.60 -2.57 5.93
CA VAL A 104 12.43 -3.91 6.49
C VAL A 104 13.76 -4.30 7.11
N ASP A 105 13.77 -4.44 8.43
CA ASP A 105 14.92 -4.93 9.18
C ASP A 105 14.58 -6.32 9.70
N SER A 106 15.35 -7.31 9.28
CA SER A 106 15.21 -8.71 9.67
C SER A 106 16.57 -9.29 9.95
N LYS A 107 16.61 -10.40 10.70
CA LYS A 107 17.86 -11.09 11.03
C LYS A 107 18.65 -11.46 9.77
N ASP A 108 17.95 -11.84 8.70
CA ASP A 108 18.56 -12.35 7.48
C ASP A 108 18.93 -11.22 6.51
N ALA A 109 18.14 -10.15 6.46
CA ALA A 109 18.36 -9.07 5.52
C ALA A 109 17.75 -7.73 5.96
N GLN A 110 18.43 -6.67 5.56
CA GLN A 110 17.93 -5.29 5.58
C GLN A 110 17.52 -4.89 4.17
N VAL A 111 16.25 -4.52 3.98
CA VAL A 111 15.69 -4.14 2.69
C VAL A 111 15.08 -2.74 2.78
N ASP A 112 15.65 -1.82 2.01
CA ASP A 112 15.17 -0.47 1.81
C ASP A 112 14.41 -0.40 0.48
N ILE A 113 13.12 -0.07 0.53
CA ILE A 113 12.26 0.10 -0.64
C ILE A 113 11.85 1.56 -0.74
N ARG A 114 12.14 2.20 -1.88
CA ARG A 114 11.68 3.57 -2.18
C ARG A 114 10.76 3.56 -3.40
N ILE A 115 9.56 4.09 -3.22
CA ILE A 115 8.52 4.15 -4.24
C ILE A 115 8.56 5.54 -4.90
N VAL A 116 8.75 5.60 -6.22
CA VAL A 116 9.03 6.83 -6.99
C VAL A 116 8.04 7.05 -8.13
#